data_AF-A0A841CZH3-F1
#
_entry.id   AF-A0A841CZH3-F1
#
_cell.length_a   1.000
_cell.length_b   1.000
_cell.length_c   1.000
_cell.angle_alpha   90.00
_cell.angle_beta   90.00
_cell.angle_gamma   90.00
#
_symmetry.space_group_name_H-M   'P 1'
#
loop_
_entity.id
_entity.type
_entity.pdbx_description
1 polymer ?
#
loop_
_entity_poly.entity_id
_entity_poly.type
_entity_poly.pdbx_seq_one_letter_code
_entity_poly.pdbx_strand_id
1 'polypeptide(L)'
;MRITKHTARLALPALAAAALAGTLATPGHAAAPSRAATPTAYVTGNNDLYYVGGDSANRIKLVSLSAGRIVTLEDTTGTGIEPGAGCRRDGLSPNKVTCETGAPVKVIKLMTGGGPDEVQVDTSLTTTIEGGAGRDTYFGATASTGTNVTFDGGEDIDAADYGRSGSGVLVDMDGQADDGRLNRDRDNITTTVENLFGSDFDDSLRGNSNANRIVGREGADALRGGNGDDEIWATESAGADGSKADKPDLSCGTGADVIRVDLTDPQVSGDCETVDRR
;
A
#
# COMPACT_ATOMS: atom_id res chain seq x y z
N MET A 1 60.62 -38.19 50.66
CA MET A 1 61.68 -38.00 49.65
C MET A 1 61.43 -36.68 48.94
N ARG A 2 62.21 -35.64 49.26
CA ARG A 2 62.16 -34.31 48.64
C ARG A 2 62.77 -34.40 47.24
N ILE A 3 62.07 -33.91 46.21
CA ILE A 3 62.67 -33.45 44.96
C ILE A 3 61.99 -32.14 44.55
N THR A 4 62.81 -31.13 44.37
CA THR A 4 62.55 -29.73 44.00
C THR A 4 62.64 -29.52 42.48
N LYS A 5 62.26 -28.31 42.03
CA LYS A 5 62.61 -27.59 40.77
C LYS A 5 61.62 -27.78 39.60
N HIS A 6 61.31 -26.80 38.75
CA HIS A 6 61.70 -25.40 38.59
C HIS A 6 60.55 -24.68 37.84
N THR A 7 60.21 -23.46 38.27
CA THR A 7 59.33 -22.53 37.55
C THR A 7 60.07 -21.91 36.38
N ALA A 8 59.60 -22.14 35.15
CA ALA A 8 60.04 -21.41 33.96
C ALA A 8 58.96 -20.39 33.59
N ARG A 9 59.27 -19.10 33.82
CA ARG A 9 58.52 -17.96 33.29
C ARG A 9 58.83 -17.82 31.81
N LEU A 10 57.84 -18.04 30.94
CA LEU A 10 57.93 -17.67 29.54
C LEU A 10 57.53 -16.19 29.42
N ALA A 11 58.49 -15.34 29.09
CA ALA A 11 58.27 -13.96 28.69
C ALA A 11 57.79 -13.94 27.22
N LEU A 12 56.57 -13.45 26.98
CA LEU A 12 56.12 -13.09 25.63
C LEU A 12 56.68 -11.69 25.29
N PRO A 13 57.25 -11.49 24.08
CA PRO A 13 57.65 -10.17 23.63
C PRO A 13 56.41 -9.34 23.26
N ALA A 14 56.33 -8.13 23.81
CA ALA A 14 55.37 -7.12 23.42
C ALA A 14 55.71 -6.63 21.99
N LEU A 15 54.94 -7.06 20.99
CA LEU A 15 54.95 -6.41 19.67
C LEU A 15 54.11 -5.13 19.77
N ALA A 16 54.80 -3.99 19.76
CA ALA A 16 54.18 -2.69 19.57
C ALA A 16 53.72 -2.57 18.10
N ALA A 17 52.42 -2.77 17.86
CA ALA A 17 51.79 -2.41 16.61
C ALA A 17 51.49 -0.91 16.62
N ALA A 18 52.25 -0.14 15.84
CA ALA A 18 52.02 1.28 15.64
C ALA A 18 50.66 1.49 14.95
N ALA A 19 49.74 2.17 15.65
CA ALA A 19 48.50 2.64 15.08
C ALA A 19 48.79 3.79 14.10
N LEU A 20 48.81 3.49 12.79
CA LEU A 20 48.61 4.51 11.78
C LEU A 20 47.10 4.79 11.71
N ALA A 21 46.66 5.86 12.37
CA ALA A 21 45.37 6.47 12.12
C ALA A 21 45.38 7.13 10.74
N GLY A 22 45.19 6.32 9.70
CA GLY A 22 44.87 6.81 8.36
C GLY A 22 43.41 7.23 8.34
N THR A 23 43.17 8.54 8.45
CA THR A 23 41.85 9.13 8.13
C THR A 23 41.58 8.92 6.65
N LEU A 24 40.87 7.83 6.32
CA LEU A 24 40.20 7.69 5.03
C LEU A 24 39.10 8.75 5.00
N ALA A 25 39.40 9.89 4.39
CA ALA A 25 38.40 10.82 3.91
C ALA A 25 37.53 10.03 2.93
N THR A 26 36.31 9.69 3.35
CA THR A 26 35.28 9.25 2.43
C THR A 26 35.09 10.35 1.40
N PRO A 27 34.98 10.04 0.09
CA PRO A 27 34.48 11.02 -0.85
C PRO A 27 33.10 11.44 -0.34
N GLY A 28 33.01 12.68 0.14
CA GLY A 28 31.76 13.31 0.45
C GLY A 28 30.92 13.24 -0.81
N HIS A 29 29.94 12.34 -0.82
CA HIS A 29 28.78 12.52 -1.66
C HIS A 29 28.14 13.79 -1.13
N ALA A 30 28.46 14.92 -1.76
CA ALA A 30 27.62 16.08 -1.64
C ALA A 30 26.23 15.60 -2.04
N ALA A 31 25.35 15.39 -1.05
CA ALA A 31 23.94 15.34 -1.31
C ALA A 31 23.64 16.68 -1.98
N ALA A 32 23.47 16.66 -3.30
CA ALA A 32 22.80 17.75 -3.97
C ALA A 32 21.49 17.93 -3.20
N PRO A 33 21.05 19.17 -2.89
CA PRO A 33 19.70 19.35 -2.40
C PRO A 33 18.78 18.81 -3.50
N SER A 34 18.23 17.60 -3.34
CA SER A 34 17.13 17.14 -4.16
C SER A 34 15.99 18.07 -3.79
N ARG A 35 15.84 19.14 -4.58
CA ARG A 35 14.58 19.83 -4.61
C ARG A 35 13.61 18.78 -5.11
N ALA A 36 12.76 18.27 -4.23
CA ALA A 36 11.71 17.32 -4.58
C ALA A 36 11.11 17.76 -5.90
N ALA A 37 11.21 16.90 -6.92
CA ALA A 37 10.72 17.23 -8.24
C ALA A 37 9.23 17.55 -8.08
N THR A 38 8.81 18.74 -8.50
CA THR A 38 7.39 19.10 -8.46
C THR A 38 6.64 18.06 -9.30
N PRO A 39 5.59 17.43 -8.75
CA PRO A 39 4.82 16.46 -9.50
C PRO A 39 4.36 17.01 -10.86
N THR A 40 4.32 16.17 -11.88
CA THR A 40 3.91 16.56 -13.23
C THR A 40 2.75 15.70 -13.72
N ALA A 41 1.87 16.30 -14.52
CA ALA A 41 0.84 15.55 -15.23
C ALA A 41 0.82 15.90 -16.72
N TYR A 42 0.78 14.90 -17.59
CA TYR A 42 0.78 15.11 -19.04
C TYR A 42 0.08 13.98 -19.79
N VAL A 43 -0.27 14.24 -21.05
CA VAL A 43 -0.85 13.30 -21.98
C VAL A 43 0.11 13.06 -23.15
N THR A 44 0.28 11.81 -23.54
CA THR A 44 1.09 11.42 -24.70
C THR A 44 0.31 11.53 -26.02
N GLY A 45 1.00 11.45 -27.16
CA GLY A 45 0.36 11.37 -28.48
C GLY A 45 -0.56 10.14 -28.67
N ASN A 46 -0.47 9.14 -27.78
CA ASN A 46 -1.32 7.94 -27.80
C ASN A 46 -2.60 8.06 -26.96
N ASN A 47 -2.84 9.22 -26.31
CA ASN A 47 -3.88 9.47 -25.31
C ASN A 47 -3.71 8.68 -24.01
N ASP A 48 -2.47 8.39 -23.63
CA ASP A 48 -2.15 7.87 -22.30
C ASP A 48 -1.86 9.06 -21.39
N LEU A 49 -2.48 9.08 -20.21
CA LEU A 49 -2.24 10.11 -19.19
C LEU A 49 -1.23 9.61 -18.18
N TYR A 50 -0.26 10.46 -17.84
CA TYR A 50 0.74 10.19 -16.82
C TYR A 50 0.65 11.23 -15.71
N TYR A 51 0.77 10.77 -14.48
CA TYR A 51 1.16 11.55 -13.32
C TYR A 51 2.51 11.00 -12.84
N VAL A 52 3.45 11.90 -12.54
CA VAL A 52 4.77 11.56 -12.01
C VAL A 52 4.97 12.42 -10.76
N GLY A 53 4.94 11.80 -9.60
CA GLY A 53 5.22 12.43 -8.33
C GLY A 53 6.71 12.58 -8.06
N GLY A 54 7.05 12.97 -6.83
CA GLY A 54 8.42 13.19 -6.37
C GLY A 54 8.66 12.47 -5.05
N ASP A 55 9.69 12.86 -4.30
CA ASP A 55 10.05 12.21 -3.01
C ASP A 55 9.16 12.66 -1.83
N SER A 56 7.98 13.22 -2.08
CA SER A 56 7.12 13.82 -1.06
C SER A 56 5.71 13.30 -1.16
N ALA A 57 5.08 13.08 0.00
CA ALA A 57 3.70 12.65 0.10
C ALA A 57 2.74 13.44 -0.81
N ASN A 58 1.96 12.69 -1.59
CA ASN A 58 0.93 13.16 -2.49
C ASN A 58 -0.42 12.55 -2.10
N ARG A 59 -1.50 13.34 -2.21
CA ARG A 59 -2.87 12.86 -1.98
C ARG A 59 -3.70 13.14 -3.21
N ILE A 60 -3.65 12.19 -4.13
CA ILE A 60 -4.17 12.28 -5.48
C ILE A 60 -5.63 11.86 -5.53
N LYS A 61 -6.48 12.79 -5.96
CA LYS A 61 -7.85 12.51 -6.36
C LYS A 61 -7.99 12.65 -7.87
N LEU A 62 -8.47 11.59 -8.51
CA LEU A 62 -8.67 11.55 -9.96
C LEU A 62 -10.15 11.42 -10.30
N VAL A 63 -10.63 12.26 -11.22
CA VAL A 63 -12.01 12.22 -11.73
C VAL A 63 -11.97 12.34 -13.26
N SER A 64 -12.86 11.62 -13.96
CA SER A 64 -13.02 11.77 -15.41
C SER A 64 -14.41 12.28 -15.80
N LEU A 65 -14.48 13.09 -16.85
CA LEU A 65 -15.71 13.61 -17.46
C LEU A 65 -15.71 13.36 -18.97
N SER A 66 -16.83 13.68 -19.63
CA SER A 66 -16.96 13.65 -21.09
C SER A 66 -16.57 12.31 -21.74
N ALA A 67 -16.93 11.21 -21.05
CA ALA A 67 -16.56 9.83 -21.39
C ALA A 67 -15.03 9.62 -21.47
N GLY A 68 -14.30 10.15 -20.48
CA GLY A 68 -12.85 9.95 -20.33
C GLY A 68 -11.97 10.88 -21.16
N ARG A 69 -12.54 11.90 -21.82
CA ARG A 69 -11.77 12.90 -22.59
C ARG A 69 -11.23 14.04 -21.74
N ILE A 70 -11.81 14.23 -20.56
CA ILE A 70 -11.40 15.24 -19.60
C ILE A 70 -11.08 14.49 -18.33
N VAL A 71 -9.84 14.56 -17.86
CA VAL A 71 -9.40 13.97 -16.60
C VAL A 71 -8.84 15.06 -15.73
N THR A 72 -9.32 15.16 -14.50
CA THR A 72 -8.86 16.12 -13.51
C THR A 72 -8.09 15.37 -12.43
N LEU A 73 -6.89 15.84 -12.11
CA LEU A 73 -6.08 15.38 -10.99
C LEU A 73 -5.94 16.51 -9.97
N GLU A 74 -6.07 16.18 -8.70
CA GLU A 74 -5.92 17.11 -7.58
C GLU A 74 -5.01 16.49 -6.52
N ASP A 75 -3.91 17.17 -6.18
CA ASP A 75 -3.04 16.81 -5.06
C ASP A 75 -3.34 17.66 -3.82
N THR A 76 -4.03 17.06 -2.87
CA THR A 76 -4.52 17.78 -1.68
C THR A 76 -3.47 17.98 -0.59
N THR A 77 -2.22 17.51 -0.75
CA THR A 77 -1.12 17.81 0.20
C THR A 77 -0.57 19.22 0.05
N GLY A 78 -0.78 19.87 -1.10
CA GLY A 78 -0.34 21.23 -1.33
C GLY A 78 1.00 21.38 -2.04
N THR A 79 1.62 20.29 -2.51
CA THR A 79 2.94 20.33 -3.17
C THR A 79 2.89 20.88 -4.61
N GLY A 80 1.70 20.96 -5.18
CA GLY A 80 1.46 21.47 -6.54
C GLY A 80 1.70 20.43 -7.62
N ILE A 81 0.93 20.52 -8.70
CA ILE A 81 1.12 19.71 -9.91
C ILE A 81 1.47 20.65 -11.05
N GLU A 82 2.56 20.37 -11.76
CA GLU A 82 2.99 21.10 -12.94
C GLU A 82 2.36 20.49 -14.21
N PRO A 83 1.55 21.25 -14.96
CA PRO A 83 0.91 20.74 -16.17
C PRO A 83 1.90 20.63 -17.33
N GLY A 84 2.04 19.43 -17.87
CA GLY A 84 2.74 19.16 -19.13
C GLY A 84 1.80 19.12 -20.34
N ALA A 85 2.23 18.48 -21.42
CA ALA A 85 1.49 18.43 -22.68
C ALA A 85 0.05 17.90 -22.48
N GLY A 86 -0.94 18.55 -23.09
CA GLY A 86 -2.35 18.14 -23.01
C GLY A 86 -3.05 18.45 -21.67
N CYS A 87 -2.31 18.98 -20.68
CA CYS A 87 -2.86 19.36 -19.39
C CYS A 87 -2.75 20.88 -19.18
N ARG A 88 -3.69 21.41 -18.39
CA ARG A 88 -3.70 22.81 -17.97
C ARG A 88 -4.02 22.91 -16.49
N ARG A 89 -3.47 23.92 -15.84
CA ARG A 89 -3.81 24.26 -14.45
C ARG A 89 -5.27 24.69 -14.35
N ASP A 90 -5.97 24.26 -13.31
CA ASP A 90 -7.34 24.67 -13.05
C ASP A 90 -7.38 25.93 -12.19
N GLY A 91 -7.65 27.06 -12.84
CA GLY A 91 -7.75 28.37 -12.19
C GLY A 91 -6.46 28.74 -11.45
N LEU A 92 -6.62 29.12 -10.17
CA LEU A 92 -5.51 29.51 -9.30
C LEU A 92 -5.03 28.38 -8.39
N SER A 93 -5.58 27.17 -8.51
CA SER A 93 -5.14 26.04 -7.67
C SER A 93 -3.81 25.51 -8.18
N PRO A 94 -2.70 25.61 -7.41
CA PRO A 94 -1.43 25.02 -7.82
C PRO A 94 -1.49 23.48 -7.83
N ASN A 95 -2.50 22.90 -7.20
CA ASN A 95 -2.62 21.48 -6.93
C ASN A 95 -3.53 20.73 -7.90
N LYS A 96 -4.19 21.47 -8.80
CA LYS A 96 -5.24 20.91 -9.64
C LYS A 96 -4.95 21.16 -11.11
N VAL A 97 -4.95 20.07 -11.87
CA VAL A 97 -4.71 20.08 -13.31
C VAL A 97 -5.83 19.31 -14.00
N THR A 98 -6.26 19.83 -15.15
CA THR A 98 -7.20 19.17 -16.04
C THR A 98 -6.50 18.86 -17.36
N CYS A 99 -6.55 17.60 -17.75
CA CYS A 99 -6.00 17.07 -18.99
C CYS A 99 -7.14 16.79 -19.97
N GLU A 100 -7.04 17.36 -21.18
CA GLU A 100 -8.08 17.29 -22.20
C GLU A 100 -7.55 16.66 -23.48
N THR A 101 -8.28 15.68 -24.01
CA THR A 101 -7.87 14.90 -25.19
C THR A 101 -8.96 14.88 -26.27
N GLY A 102 -8.54 14.76 -27.53
CA GLY A 102 -9.45 14.70 -28.68
C GLY A 102 -10.30 13.41 -28.73
N ALA A 103 -9.81 12.34 -28.11
CA ALA A 103 -10.52 11.07 -27.93
C ALA A 103 -10.26 10.55 -26.50
N PRO A 104 -11.09 9.66 -25.94
CA PRO A 104 -10.96 9.20 -24.56
C PRO A 104 -9.53 8.78 -24.20
N VAL A 105 -9.10 9.13 -22.99
CA VAL A 105 -7.85 8.62 -22.40
C VAL A 105 -7.92 7.10 -22.38
N LYS A 106 -6.87 6.45 -22.85
CA LYS A 106 -6.82 4.98 -22.94
C LYS A 106 -6.45 4.34 -21.61
N VAL A 107 -5.40 4.87 -21.00
CA VAL A 107 -4.89 4.43 -19.71
C VAL A 107 -4.38 5.64 -18.95
N ILE A 108 -4.52 5.58 -17.63
CA ILE A 108 -3.88 6.50 -16.70
C ILE A 108 -2.77 5.75 -16.00
N LYS A 109 -1.59 6.36 -15.87
CA LYS A 109 -0.48 5.82 -15.08
C LYS A 109 -0.08 6.84 -14.02
N LEU A 110 -0.16 6.44 -12.76
CA LEU A 110 0.20 7.23 -11.61
C LEU A 110 1.46 6.61 -11.01
N MET A 111 2.60 7.28 -11.17
CA MET A 111 3.85 6.93 -10.50
C MET A 111 4.00 7.92 -9.36
N THR A 112 3.68 7.54 -8.12
CA THR A 112 3.55 8.50 -7.01
C THR A 112 4.90 8.85 -6.39
N GLY A 113 5.83 7.89 -6.38
CA GLY A 113 7.25 8.18 -6.24
C GLY A 113 7.75 7.83 -4.85
N GLY A 114 8.04 8.85 -4.04
CA GLY A 114 8.59 8.66 -2.70
C GLY A 114 7.74 9.32 -1.64
N GLY A 115 7.80 8.80 -0.42
CA GLY A 115 6.98 9.28 0.70
C GLY A 115 5.63 8.58 0.74
N PRO A 116 4.81 8.82 1.78
CA PRO A 116 3.52 8.15 1.91
C PRO A 116 2.47 8.81 1.01
N ASP A 117 2.06 8.11 -0.04
CA ASP A 117 1.10 8.59 -1.02
C ASP A 117 -0.30 7.99 -0.81
N GLU A 118 -1.32 8.77 -1.16
CA GLU A 118 -2.72 8.39 -1.06
C GLU A 118 -3.40 8.60 -2.41
N VAL A 119 -4.04 7.58 -2.97
CA VAL A 119 -4.67 7.66 -4.29
C VAL A 119 -6.13 7.26 -4.24
N GLN A 120 -7.00 8.13 -4.74
CA GLN A 120 -8.42 7.88 -4.95
C GLN A 120 -8.78 8.02 -6.44
N VAL A 121 -9.37 6.97 -7.01
CA VAL A 121 -9.74 6.91 -8.44
C VAL A 121 -11.26 6.91 -8.60
N ASP A 122 -11.83 8.05 -8.97
CA ASP A 122 -13.26 8.23 -9.23
C ASP A 122 -13.56 8.18 -10.75
N THR A 123 -13.11 7.12 -11.42
CA THR A 123 -13.36 6.87 -12.85
C THR A 123 -13.36 5.37 -13.16
N SER A 124 -14.00 4.99 -14.27
CA SER A 124 -13.92 3.65 -14.84
C SER A 124 -12.79 3.47 -15.85
N LEU A 125 -11.95 4.49 -16.07
CA LEU A 125 -10.79 4.39 -16.94
C LEU A 125 -9.74 3.46 -16.33
N THR A 126 -9.13 2.63 -17.16
CA THR A 126 -8.01 1.77 -16.73
C THR A 126 -6.90 2.63 -16.16
N THR A 127 -6.53 2.35 -14.93
CA THR A 127 -5.53 3.11 -14.17
C THR A 127 -4.50 2.15 -13.58
N THR A 128 -3.22 2.47 -13.73
CA THR A 128 -2.13 1.79 -13.02
C THR A 128 -1.56 2.75 -12.00
N ILE A 129 -1.38 2.28 -10.77
CA ILE A 129 -0.74 2.99 -9.68
C ILE A 129 0.54 2.23 -9.34
N GLU A 130 1.67 2.92 -9.39
CA GLU A 130 2.98 2.49 -8.90
C GLU A 130 3.28 3.40 -7.70
N GLY A 131 3.17 2.86 -6.49
CA GLY A 131 3.39 3.60 -5.24
C GLY A 131 4.84 4.09 -5.12
N GLY A 132 5.77 3.14 -5.23
CA GLY A 132 7.20 3.45 -5.21
C GLY A 132 7.75 3.24 -3.81
N ALA A 133 8.43 4.22 -3.24
CA ALA A 133 9.00 4.09 -1.89
C ALA A 133 8.16 4.85 -0.87
N GLY A 134 7.73 4.21 0.19
CA GLY A 134 6.93 4.85 1.23
C GLY A 134 5.74 3.99 1.59
N ARG A 135 4.88 4.52 2.46
CA ARG A 135 3.67 3.80 2.85
C ARG A 135 2.52 4.32 2.02
N ASP A 136 2.22 3.63 0.94
CA ASP A 136 1.25 4.07 -0.03
C ASP A 136 -0.12 3.45 0.22
N THR A 137 -1.18 4.19 -0.09
CA THR A 137 -2.55 3.75 0.13
C THR A 137 -3.40 4.02 -1.09
N TYR A 138 -3.96 2.95 -1.66
CA TYR A 138 -5.03 3.02 -2.63
C TYR A 138 -6.40 2.96 -1.95
N PHE A 139 -7.23 3.97 -2.16
CA PHE A 139 -8.63 3.98 -1.73
C PHE A 139 -9.54 3.45 -2.84
N GLY A 140 -9.95 2.19 -2.68
CA GLY A 140 -10.77 1.45 -3.64
C GLY A 140 -12.27 1.75 -3.57
N ALA A 141 -12.98 1.35 -4.62
CA ALA A 141 -14.46 1.37 -4.70
C ALA A 141 -15.15 2.73 -4.43
N THR A 142 -14.44 3.85 -4.52
CA THR A 142 -15.01 5.19 -4.27
C THR A 142 -15.87 5.71 -5.43
N ALA A 143 -15.61 5.23 -6.66
CA ALA A 143 -16.34 5.65 -7.85
C ALA A 143 -17.79 5.11 -7.87
N SER A 144 -18.74 5.88 -8.38
CA SER A 144 -20.12 5.40 -8.61
C SER A 144 -20.29 4.56 -9.88
N THR A 145 -19.29 4.50 -10.76
CA THR A 145 -19.35 3.83 -12.07
C THR A 145 -18.61 2.50 -12.14
N GLY A 146 -17.93 2.11 -11.06
CA GLY A 146 -16.96 1.02 -11.05
C GLY A 146 -15.54 1.52 -11.35
N THR A 147 -14.53 0.84 -10.80
CA THR A 147 -13.09 1.08 -11.01
C THR A 147 -12.43 -0.05 -11.79
N ASN A 148 -11.27 0.25 -12.38
CA ASN A 148 -10.39 -0.70 -13.08
C ASN A 148 -8.95 -0.26 -12.80
N VAL A 149 -8.50 -0.48 -11.57
CA VAL A 149 -7.22 -0.02 -11.04
C VAL A 149 -6.29 -1.21 -10.82
N THR A 150 -5.09 -1.18 -11.37
CA THR A 150 -3.99 -2.04 -10.90
C THR A 150 -3.15 -1.26 -9.90
N PHE A 151 -2.97 -1.80 -8.70
CA PHE A 151 -2.16 -1.19 -7.64
C PHE A 151 -0.94 -2.06 -7.29
N ASP A 152 0.23 -1.52 -7.62
CA ASP A 152 1.54 -1.97 -7.16
C ASP A 152 1.99 -1.03 -6.05
N GLY A 153 2.08 -1.56 -4.83
CA GLY A 153 2.49 -0.82 -3.64
C GLY A 153 3.95 -0.34 -3.72
N GLY A 154 4.85 -1.19 -4.20
CA GLY A 154 6.27 -0.89 -4.28
C GLY A 154 7.07 -1.37 -3.05
N GLU A 155 7.90 -0.48 -2.51
CA GLU A 155 8.75 -0.71 -1.34
C GLU A 155 8.03 -0.26 -0.06
N ASP A 156 8.52 -0.73 1.09
CA ASP A 156 7.94 -0.49 2.41
C ASP A 156 6.60 -1.23 2.66
N ILE A 157 5.55 -0.56 3.14
CA ILE A 157 4.35 -1.23 3.68
C ILE A 157 3.11 -0.50 3.18
N ASP A 158 2.40 -1.15 2.29
CA ASP A 158 1.34 -0.51 1.50
C ASP A 158 -0.05 -1.03 1.86
N ALA A 159 -1.07 -0.28 1.46
CA ALA A 159 -2.45 -0.54 1.83
C ALA A 159 -3.42 -0.42 0.66
N ALA A 160 -4.28 -1.43 0.50
CA ALA A 160 -5.54 -1.29 -0.22
C ALA A 160 -6.68 -1.09 0.80
N ASP A 161 -7.34 0.07 0.75
CA ASP A 161 -8.41 0.46 1.68
C ASP A 161 -9.76 0.62 0.95
N TYR A 162 -10.68 -0.30 1.19
CA TYR A 162 -12.05 -0.31 0.66
C TYR A 162 -13.08 0.25 1.64
N GLY A 163 -12.63 0.87 2.72
CA GLY A 163 -13.44 1.43 3.79
C GLY A 163 -14.42 2.53 3.39
N ARG A 164 -14.32 3.04 2.17
CA ARG A 164 -15.24 4.04 1.60
C ARG A 164 -16.26 3.42 0.64
N SER A 165 -16.22 2.09 0.47
CA SER A 165 -17.17 1.37 -0.37
C SER A 165 -18.58 1.45 0.23
N GLY A 166 -19.57 1.63 -0.64
CA GLY A 166 -20.99 1.62 -0.27
C GLY A 166 -21.63 0.22 -0.25
N SER A 167 -20.82 -0.84 -0.37
CA SER A 167 -21.23 -2.25 -0.33
C SER A 167 -20.03 -3.15 -0.04
N GLY A 168 -20.29 -4.41 0.31
CA GLY A 168 -19.24 -5.41 0.49
C GLY A 168 -18.35 -5.58 -0.74
N VAL A 169 -17.10 -5.96 -0.50
CA VAL A 169 -16.06 -6.16 -1.51
C VAL A 169 -15.53 -7.59 -1.48
N LEU A 170 -15.08 -8.06 -2.64
CA LEU A 170 -14.26 -9.25 -2.78
C LEU A 170 -12.88 -8.76 -3.19
N VAL A 171 -11.88 -9.02 -2.37
CA VAL A 171 -10.50 -8.62 -2.66
C VAL A 171 -9.56 -9.74 -2.27
N ASP A 172 -8.73 -10.18 -3.20
CA ASP A 172 -7.58 -11.03 -2.91
C ASP A 172 -6.30 -10.46 -3.52
N MET A 173 -5.20 -10.50 -2.76
CA MET A 173 -3.95 -9.84 -3.17
C MET A 173 -3.12 -10.73 -4.12
N ASP A 174 -3.77 -11.35 -5.11
CA ASP A 174 -3.19 -12.40 -5.97
C ASP A 174 -2.71 -11.90 -7.34
N GLY A 175 -2.93 -10.62 -7.64
CA GLY A 175 -2.56 -9.99 -8.89
C GLY A 175 -3.51 -10.24 -10.06
N GLN A 176 -4.74 -10.71 -9.83
CA GLN A 176 -5.80 -10.80 -10.84
C GLN A 176 -6.72 -9.57 -10.82
N ALA A 177 -7.44 -9.34 -11.93
CA ALA A 177 -8.25 -8.14 -12.14
C ALA A 177 -9.75 -8.39 -11.86
N ASP A 178 -10.06 -8.88 -10.66
CA ASP A 178 -11.38 -9.23 -10.18
C ASP A 178 -11.70 -8.72 -8.76
N ASP A 179 -10.91 -7.74 -8.28
CA ASP A 179 -11.08 -7.13 -6.96
C ASP A 179 -12.10 -5.96 -6.93
N GLY A 180 -12.62 -5.72 -5.73
CA GLY A 180 -13.50 -4.62 -5.35
C GLY A 180 -14.97 -5.03 -5.23
N ARG A 181 -15.90 -4.14 -5.59
CA ARG A 181 -17.34 -4.46 -5.54
C ARG A 181 -17.70 -5.46 -6.63
N LEU A 182 -18.31 -6.56 -6.22
CA LEU A 182 -18.69 -7.66 -7.10
C LEU A 182 -19.50 -7.18 -8.33
N ASN A 183 -19.09 -7.63 -9.53
CA ASN A 183 -19.69 -7.28 -10.82
C ASN A 183 -19.65 -5.78 -11.20
N ARG A 184 -18.85 -4.98 -10.51
CA ARG A 184 -18.80 -3.52 -10.69
C ARG A 184 -17.38 -3.01 -10.85
N ASP A 185 -16.51 -3.36 -9.92
CA ASP A 185 -15.09 -3.07 -10.01
C ASP A 185 -14.35 -4.23 -10.70
N ARG A 186 -13.15 -3.93 -11.20
CA ARG A 186 -12.18 -4.89 -11.75
C ARG A 186 -10.79 -4.43 -11.35
N ASP A 187 -10.63 -4.13 -10.08
CA ASP A 187 -9.34 -3.73 -9.56
C ASP A 187 -8.44 -4.97 -9.52
N ASN A 188 -7.13 -4.73 -9.45
CA ASN A 188 -6.08 -5.72 -9.35
C ASN A 188 -5.12 -5.27 -8.27
N ILE A 189 -5.29 -5.83 -7.07
CA ILE A 189 -4.40 -5.62 -5.94
C ILE A 189 -3.28 -6.66 -6.04
N THR A 190 -2.06 -6.18 -6.27
CA THR A 190 -0.93 -7.06 -6.53
C THR A 190 -0.38 -7.69 -5.24
N THR A 191 0.52 -8.66 -5.40
CA THR A 191 1.18 -9.34 -4.27
C THR A 191 2.20 -8.46 -3.52
N THR A 192 2.39 -7.21 -3.94
CA THR A 192 3.30 -6.26 -3.28
C THR A 192 2.60 -5.43 -2.20
N VAL A 193 1.32 -5.72 -1.91
CA VAL A 193 0.54 -5.00 -0.90
C VAL A 193 0.48 -5.83 0.38
N GLU A 194 0.75 -5.21 1.53
CA GLU A 194 0.78 -5.90 2.82
C GLU A 194 -0.51 -5.72 3.62
N ASN A 195 -1.20 -4.59 3.50
CA ASN A 195 -2.40 -4.30 4.29
C ASN A 195 -3.66 -4.27 3.42
N LEU A 196 -4.72 -4.93 3.90
CA LEU A 196 -6.02 -4.95 3.26
C LEU A 196 -7.10 -4.56 4.27
N PHE A 197 -7.85 -3.51 3.97
CA PHE A 197 -8.96 -3.04 4.78
C PHE A 197 -10.27 -3.18 4.00
N GLY A 198 -11.22 -3.89 4.62
CA GLY A 198 -12.59 -4.06 4.14
C GLY A 198 -13.41 -2.78 4.19
N SER A 199 -14.65 -2.93 3.76
CA SER A 199 -15.75 -1.98 3.88
C SER A 199 -16.48 -2.15 5.22
N ASP A 200 -17.53 -1.37 5.48
CA ASP A 200 -18.38 -1.57 6.66
C ASP A 200 -19.54 -2.56 6.36
N PHE A 201 -19.35 -3.51 5.44
CA PHE A 201 -20.34 -4.47 4.97
C PHE A 201 -19.71 -5.86 4.83
N ASP A 202 -20.56 -6.89 4.71
CA ASP A 202 -20.13 -8.28 4.52
C ASP A 202 -19.11 -8.46 3.37
N ASP A 203 -17.83 -8.62 3.71
CA ASP A 203 -16.71 -8.71 2.77
C ASP A 203 -16.20 -10.15 2.57
N SER A 204 -15.29 -10.29 1.60
CA SER A 204 -14.45 -11.48 1.38
C SER A 204 -13.04 -11.00 1.08
N LEU A 205 -12.15 -11.09 2.07
CA LEU A 205 -10.80 -10.56 2.03
C LEU A 205 -9.78 -11.68 2.15
N ARG A 206 -8.78 -11.67 1.27
CA ARG A 206 -7.69 -12.64 1.31
C ARG A 206 -6.33 -11.99 1.08
N GLY A 207 -5.37 -12.32 1.93
CA GLY A 207 -3.99 -11.93 1.77
C GLY A 207 -3.23 -12.74 0.71
N ASN A 208 -1.93 -12.49 0.62
CA ASN A 208 -1.02 -13.11 -0.32
C ASN A 208 -0.08 -14.09 0.39
N SER A 209 1.17 -14.17 -0.05
CA SER A 209 2.18 -15.08 0.53
C SER A 209 3.18 -14.37 1.46
N ASN A 210 3.01 -13.07 1.67
CA ASN A 210 3.80 -12.25 2.57
C ASN A 210 3.02 -12.01 3.87
N ALA A 211 3.68 -11.44 4.88
CA ALA A 211 2.99 -11.05 6.10
C ALA A 211 1.93 -9.98 5.81
N ASN A 212 0.66 -10.31 6.06
CA ASN A 212 -0.44 -9.41 5.80
C ASN A 212 -1.14 -8.91 7.07
N ARG A 213 -1.64 -7.69 7.00
CA ARG A 213 -2.61 -7.19 7.97
C ARG A 213 -3.97 -7.02 7.31
N ILE A 214 -4.94 -7.81 7.76
CA ILE A 214 -6.29 -7.84 7.20
C ILE A 214 -7.28 -7.34 8.25
N VAL A 215 -8.10 -6.37 7.89
CA VAL A 215 -9.13 -5.81 8.78
C VAL A 215 -10.48 -5.88 8.07
N GLY A 216 -11.39 -6.71 8.58
CA GLY A 216 -12.75 -6.85 8.05
C GLY A 216 -13.58 -5.58 8.25
N ARG A 217 -13.52 -5.03 9.48
CA ARG A 217 -14.34 -3.91 10.00
C ARG A 217 -15.72 -4.40 10.47
N GLU A 218 -16.80 -3.84 9.94
CA GLU A 218 -18.16 -4.16 10.35
C GLU A 218 -18.80 -5.06 9.28
N GLY A 219 -19.71 -5.93 9.66
CA GLY A 219 -20.38 -6.85 8.74
C GLY A 219 -19.89 -8.28 8.89
N ALA A 220 -20.60 -9.22 8.26
CA ALA A 220 -20.22 -10.63 8.34
C ALA A 220 -19.15 -10.94 7.29
N ASP A 221 -17.89 -10.99 7.70
CA ASP A 221 -16.74 -11.08 6.80
C ASP A 221 -16.24 -12.51 6.63
N ALA A 222 -15.55 -12.76 5.51
CA ALA A 222 -14.70 -13.93 5.32
C ALA A 222 -13.26 -13.44 5.20
N LEU A 223 -12.39 -13.86 6.11
CA LEU A 223 -11.02 -13.37 6.22
C LEU A 223 -10.03 -14.53 6.12
N ARG A 224 -9.12 -14.44 5.15
CA ARG A 224 -8.08 -15.45 4.90
C ARG A 224 -6.70 -14.79 4.87
N GLY A 225 -5.82 -15.13 5.81
CA GLY A 225 -4.45 -14.59 5.85
C GLY A 225 -3.64 -14.98 4.63
N GLY A 226 -3.49 -16.28 4.38
CA GLY A 226 -2.73 -16.81 3.25
C GLY A 226 -1.48 -17.54 3.72
N ASN A 227 -0.32 -17.19 3.18
CA ASN A 227 0.95 -17.60 3.78
C ASN A 227 1.64 -16.35 4.33
N GLY A 228 2.56 -16.52 5.28
CA GLY A 228 3.22 -15.40 5.93
C GLY A 228 2.72 -15.26 7.36
N ASP A 229 3.37 -14.40 8.15
CA ASP A 229 2.96 -14.16 9.53
C ASP A 229 1.87 -13.08 9.53
N ASP A 230 0.61 -13.48 9.64
CA ASP A 230 -0.53 -12.61 9.42
C ASP A 230 -1.12 -12.02 10.71
N GLU A 231 -1.59 -10.77 10.65
CA GLU A 231 -2.42 -10.14 11.67
C GLU A 231 -3.82 -9.86 11.12
N ILE A 232 -4.81 -10.65 11.58
CA ILE A 232 -6.19 -10.57 11.13
C ILE A 232 -7.07 -9.98 12.24
N TRP A 233 -7.80 -8.91 11.92
CA TRP A 233 -8.80 -8.31 12.81
C TRP A 233 -10.20 -8.51 12.23
N ALA A 234 -10.88 -9.50 12.80
CA ALA A 234 -12.30 -9.82 12.60
C ALA A 234 -13.16 -9.27 13.76
N THR A 235 -12.66 -8.26 14.48
CA THR A 235 -13.40 -7.64 15.58
C THR A 235 -14.20 -6.46 15.06
N GLU A 236 -15.49 -6.41 15.36
CA GLU A 236 -16.36 -5.27 15.07
C GLU A 236 -16.28 -4.24 16.21
N SER A 237 -16.71 -2.99 15.98
CA SER A 237 -16.84 -2.02 17.06
C SER A 237 -17.91 -2.50 18.04
N ALA A 238 -17.50 -3.03 19.20
CA ALA A 238 -18.41 -3.54 20.22
C ALA A 238 -19.47 -2.51 20.63
N GLY A 239 -20.67 -2.62 20.03
CA GLY A 239 -21.88 -1.91 20.40
C GLY A 239 -22.45 -1.01 19.30
N ALA A 240 -23.53 -1.47 18.65
CA ALA A 240 -24.89 -1.03 19.03
C ALA A 240 -26.03 -1.50 18.08
N ASP A 241 -26.13 -2.75 17.63
CA ASP A 241 -27.43 -3.24 17.07
C ASP A 241 -27.59 -4.77 16.90
N GLY A 242 -26.53 -5.56 16.91
CA GLY A 242 -26.63 -7.01 16.75
C GLY A 242 -25.58 -7.51 15.78
N SER A 243 -24.32 -7.37 16.20
CA SER A 243 -23.11 -7.83 15.52
C SER A 243 -23.39 -9.11 14.77
N LYS A 244 -23.28 -9.05 13.44
CA LYS A 244 -23.45 -10.24 12.62
C LYS A 244 -22.16 -11.01 12.79
N ALA A 245 -22.21 -12.11 13.52
CA ALA A 245 -21.10 -13.04 13.58
C ALA A 245 -20.52 -13.26 12.18
N ASP A 246 -19.19 -13.24 12.11
CA ASP A 246 -18.49 -13.42 10.84
C ASP A 246 -18.89 -14.71 10.14
N LYS A 247 -18.59 -14.78 8.84
CA LYS A 247 -18.73 -16.04 8.11
C LYS A 247 -17.77 -17.06 8.74
N PRO A 248 -18.07 -18.37 8.70
CA PRO A 248 -17.19 -19.41 9.24
C PRO A 248 -15.84 -19.57 8.50
N ASP A 249 -15.50 -18.61 7.65
CA ASP A 249 -14.31 -18.59 6.84
C ASP A 249 -13.29 -17.61 7.41
N LEU A 250 -12.87 -17.88 8.64
CA LEU A 250 -11.81 -17.18 9.36
C LEU A 250 -10.60 -18.12 9.44
N SER A 251 -9.64 -17.92 8.53
CA SER A 251 -8.46 -18.79 8.36
C SER A 251 -7.20 -17.95 8.30
N CYS A 252 -6.18 -18.34 9.05
CA CYS A 252 -4.92 -17.62 9.02
C CYS A 252 -4.02 -18.17 7.91
N GLY A 253 -3.81 -19.49 7.91
CA GLY A 253 -3.15 -20.18 6.81
C GLY A 253 -1.80 -20.76 7.25
N THR A 254 -0.69 -20.36 6.63
CA THR A 254 0.63 -20.84 7.07
C THR A 254 1.51 -19.68 7.53
N GLY A 255 2.05 -19.78 8.73
CA GLY A 255 2.93 -18.76 9.28
C GLY A 255 2.88 -18.81 10.79
N ALA A 256 3.29 -17.74 11.45
CA ALA A 256 2.96 -17.49 12.84
C ALA A 256 1.90 -16.40 12.91
N ASP A 257 0.65 -16.82 13.04
CA ASP A 257 -0.49 -15.96 12.79
C ASP A 257 -1.21 -15.52 14.08
N VAL A 258 -1.81 -14.34 14.01
CA VAL A 258 -2.66 -13.79 15.06
C VAL A 258 -3.99 -13.36 14.46
N ILE A 259 -5.08 -13.94 14.97
CA ILE A 259 -6.43 -13.47 14.68
C ILE A 259 -7.12 -12.97 15.93
N ARG A 260 -7.74 -11.80 15.82
CA ARG A 260 -8.64 -11.24 16.82
C ARG A 260 -10.07 -11.41 16.32
N VAL A 261 -10.93 -11.96 17.15
CA VAL A 261 -12.34 -12.21 16.85
C VAL A 261 -13.19 -11.84 18.05
N ASP A 262 -14.47 -11.55 17.81
CA ASP A 262 -15.45 -11.31 18.84
C ASP A 262 -15.95 -12.64 19.45
N LEU A 263 -16.46 -12.58 20.69
CA LEU A 263 -17.03 -13.77 21.35
C LEU A 263 -18.17 -14.43 20.56
N THR A 264 -18.87 -13.68 19.71
CA THR A 264 -19.99 -14.16 18.89
C THR A 264 -19.55 -14.87 17.61
N ASP A 265 -18.29 -14.76 17.23
CA ASP A 265 -17.81 -15.29 15.97
C ASP A 265 -17.70 -16.81 15.95
N PRO A 266 -17.82 -17.40 14.75
CA PRO A 266 -17.73 -18.84 14.57
C PRO A 266 -16.37 -19.41 15.03
N GLN A 267 -16.23 -20.73 14.87
CA GLN A 267 -14.93 -21.35 15.05
C GLN A 267 -13.97 -20.81 14.00
N VAL A 268 -12.87 -20.24 14.48
CA VAL A 268 -11.68 -19.94 13.68
C VAL A 268 -11.08 -21.26 13.23
N SER A 269 -10.54 -21.31 12.01
CA SER A 269 -9.80 -22.44 11.50
C SER A 269 -8.65 -22.83 12.45
N GLY A 270 -8.27 -24.11 12.46
CA GLY A 270 -7.20 -24.62 13.32
C GLY A 270 -5.79 -24.23 12.87
N ASP A 271 -5.69 -23.34 11.88
CA ASP A 271 -4.47 -22.86 11.23
C ASP A 271 -4.00 -21.50 11.78
N CYS A 272 -4.61 -21.00 12.86
CA CYS A 272 -4.17 -19.80 13.56
C CYS A 272 -3.43 -20.16 14.85
N GLU A 273 -2.18 -19.74 15.01
CA GLU A 273 -1.37 -20.00 16.21
C GLU A 273 -1.89 -19.24 17.43
N THR A 274 -2.34 -18.00 17.22
CA THR A 274 -2.88 -17.15 18.28
C THR A 274 -4.30 -16.69 17.93
N VAL A 275 -5.26 -17.07 18.77
CA VAL A 275 -6.66 -16.62 18.67
C VAL A 275 -7.01 -15.81 19.91
N ASP A 276 -7.19 -14.50 19.74
CA ASP A 276 -7.58 -13.56 20.78
C ASP A 276 -9.09 -13.29 20.67
N ARG A 277 -9.87 -13.93 21.55
CA ARG A 277 -11.33 -13.73 21.63
C ARG A 277 -11.66 -12.65 22.66
N ARG A 278 -12.36 -11.59 22.25
CA ARG A 278 -12.71 -10.46 23.12
C ARG A 278 -14.21 -10.20 23.23
#